data_AF-A0A7V1BWW5-F1
#
_entry.id   AF-A0A7V1BWW5-F1
#
_cell.length_a   1.000
_cell.length_b   1.000
_cell.length_c   1.000
_cell.angle_alpha   90.00
_cell.angle_beta   90.00
_cell.angle_gamma   90.00
#
_symmetry.space_group_name_H-M   'P 1'
#
loop_
_entity.id
_entity.type
_entity.pdbx_description
1 polymer ?
#
loop_
_entity_poly.entity_id
_entity_poly.type
_entity_poly.pdbx_seq_one_letter_code
_entity_poly.pdbx_strand_id
1 'polypeptide(L)'
;MIELYNPSDITADLSQYSIKCFASGPNNPNVVQLSGTLPTKGRTSCGNSQADPNVLVLCDMVSSELKFDGDDAVGLYKNDVLIDMIGEIGVNPGNTGWQVGTGFTKNNTLRRGYDVRGPTAYWTISVLQWDVLPDR
;
A
#
# COMPACT_ATOMS: atom_id res chain seq x y z
N MET A 1 -8.04 -1.98 2.80
CA MET A 1 -7.70 -0.53 2.70
C MET A 1 -6.20 -0.35 2.73
N ILE A 2 -5.69 0.83 2.34
CA ILE A 2 -4.29 1.21 2.47
C ILE A 2 -4.21 2.52 3.25
N GLU A 3 -3.32 2.60 4.24
CA GLU A 3 -2.98 3.85 4.94
C GLU A 3 -1.58 4.30 4.53
N LEU A 4 -1.45 5.58 4.22
CA LEU A 4 -0.19 6.25 3.93
C LEU A 4 0.16 7.20 5.08
N TYR A 5 1.44 7.23 5.44
CA TYR A 5 1.98 8.12 6.45
C TYR A 5 3.07 9.00 5.82
N ASN A 6 3.09 10.29 6.16
CA ASN A 6 4.16 11.20 5.76
C ASN A 6 5.21 11.30 6.89
N PRO A 7 6.32 10.55 6.83
CA PRO A 7 7.37 10.61 7.86
C PRO A 7 8.26 11.85 7.71
N SER A 8 8.15 12.63 6.64
CA SER A 8 9.01 13.80 6.42
C SER A 8 8.61 14.98 7.31
N ASP A 9 9.43 16.02 7.33
CA ASP A 9 9.16 17.27 8.05
C ASP A 9 8.45 18.32 7.16
N ILE A 10 8.01 17.91 5.96
CA ILE A 10 7.41 18.79 4.96
C ILE A 10 6.04 18.23 4.57
N THR A 11 5.06 19.10 4.36
CA THR A 11 3.77 18.70 3.79
C THR A 11 3.95 18.14 2.38
N ALA A 12 3.42 16.95 2.12
CA ALA A 12 3.43 16.35 0.80
C ALA A 12 2.23 16.81 -0.03
N ASP A 13 2.45 17.16 -1.29
CA ASP A 13 1.40 17.34 -2.29
C ASP A 13 1.04 15.98 -2.88
N LEU A 14 -0.14 15.46 -2.56
CA LEU A 14 -0.58 14.13 -2.97
C LEU A 14 -0.96 14.06 -4.45
N SER A 15 -1.15 15.19 -5.14
CA SER A 15 -1.38 15.19 -6.60
C SER A 15 -0.21 14.58 -7.39
N GLN A 16 0.99 14.56 -6.79
CA GLN A 16 2.18 13.93 -7.36
C GLN A 16 2.24 12.42 -7.14
N TYR A 17 1.30 11.83 -6.39
CA TYR A 17 1.36 10.44 -5.95
C TYR A 17 0.22 9.60 -6.51
N SER A 18 0.50 8.33 -6.75
CA SER A 18 -0.52 7.33 -7.09
C SER A 18 -0.23 6.00 -6.39
N ILE A 19 -1.29 5.27 -6.07
CA ILE A 19 -1.22 3.86 -5.69
C ILE A 19 -1.51 3.05 -6.94
N LYS A 20 -0.66 2.08 -7.26
CA LYS A 20 -0.83 1.17 -8.39
C LYS A 20 -0.92 -0.26 -7.86
N CYS A 21 -2.04 -0.93 -8.12
CA CYS A 21 -2.25 -2.32 -7.75
C CYS A 21 -2.15 -3.21 -8.98
N PHE A 22 -1.26 -4.20 -8.92
CA PHE A 22 -0.94 -5.11 -10.00
C PHE A 22 -1.52 -6.48 -9.68
N ALA A 23 -2.40 -6.96 -10.57
CA ALA A 23 -2.92 -8.31 -10.46
C ALA A 23 -1.76 -9.32 -10.39
N SER A 24 -1.92 -10.41 -9.65
CA SER A 24 -0.99 -11.55 -9.58
C SER A 24 -0.40 -11.98 -10.94
N GLY A 25 0.78 -11.47 -11.30
CA GLY A 25 1.54 -11.80 -12.52
C GLY A 25 1.58 -10.72 -13.63
N PRO A 26 0.46 -10.11 -14.07
CA PRO A 26 0.49 -9.07 -15.11
C PRO A 26 1.10 -7.73 -14.67
N ASN A 27 1.75 -7.03 -15.61
CA ASN A 27 2.30 -5.67 -15.42
C ASN A 27 1.30 -4.55 -15.77
N ASN A 28 -0.01 -4.80 -15.67
CA ASN A 28 -1.05 -3.81 -15.98
C ASN A 28 -1.78 -3.38 -14.69
N PRO A 29 -1.47 -2.21 -14.11
CA PRO A 29 -2.03 -1.82 -12.83
C PRO A 29 -3.42 -1.19 -12.94
N ASN A 30 -4.24 -1.40 -11.91
CA ASN A 30 -5.28 -0.45 -11.55
C ASN A 30 -4.63 0.74 -10.85
N VAL A 31 -5.00 1.97 -11.24
CA VAL A 31 -4.35 3.19 -10.76
C VAL A 31 -5.33 4.01 -9.91
N VAL A 32 -4.93 4.30 -8.68
CA VAL A 32 -5.59 5.25 -7.80
C VAL A 32 -4.76 6.52 -7.76
N GLN A 33 -5.23 7.56 -8.45
CA GLN A 33 -4.63 8.88 -8.37
C GLN A 33 -4.95 9.52 -7.02
N LEU A 34 -3.93 9.94 -6.28
CA LEU A 34 -4.12 10.64 -5.01
C LEU A 34 -4.31 12.14 -5.26
N SER A 35 -4.87 12.84 -4.28
CA SER A 35 -5.13 14.28 -4.37
C SER A 35 -5.08 14.93 -2.99
N GLY A 36 -5.02 16.27 -2.96
CA GLY A 36 -4.92 17.05 -1.73
C GLY A 36 -3.49 17.14 -1.20
N THR A 37 -3.37 17.40 0.09
CA THR A 37 -2.07 17.54 0.77
C THR A 37 -2.05 16.68 2.02
N LEU A 38 -0.88 16.13 2.32
CA LEU A 38 -0.66 15.33 3.52
C LEU A 38 0.33 16.06 4.43
N PRO A 39 -0.12 16.65 5.55
CA PRO A 39 0.74 17.38 6.47
C PRO A 39 1.94 16.54 6.96
N THR A 40 2.98 17.22 7.44
CA THR A 40 4.07 16.56 8.18
C THR A 40 3.50 15.67 9.28
N LYS A 41 4.02 14.44 9.38
CA LYS A 41 3.53 13.39 10.31
C LYS A 41 2.03 13.09 10.20
N GLY A 42 1.38 13.50 9.11
CA GLY A 42 -0.01 13.21 8.81
C GLY A 42 -0.19 11.80 8.24
N ARG A 43 -1.43 11.32 8.25
CA ARG A 43 -1.85 10.06 7.63
C ARG A 43 -3.01 10.32 6.68
N THR A 44 -3.15 9.46 5.68
CA THR A 44 -4.39 9.36 4.93
C THR A 44 -4.68 7.92 4.54
N SER A 45 -5.95 7.56 4.46
CA SER A 45 -6.39 6.21 4.13
C SER A 45 -7.21 6.15 2.84
N CYS A 46 -7.04 5.07 2.07
CA CYS A 46 -7.79 4.77 0.87
C CYS A 46 -8.44 3.38 0.96
N GLY A 47 -9.74 3.32 0.67
CA GLY A 47 -10.53 2.09 0.63
C GLY A 47 -11.00 1.72 -0.78
N ASN A 48 -11.21 0.42 -1.03
CA ASN A 48 -11.94 -0.02 -2.20
C ASN A 48 -13.43 0.35 -2.03
N SER A 49 -14.08 0.92 -3.04
CA SER A 49 -15.50 1.32 -2.95
C SER A 49 -16.49 0.18 -2.70
N GLN A 50 -16.06 -1.08 -2.85
CA GLN A 50 -16.83 -2.29 -2.57
C GLN A 50 -16.44 -2.94 -1.22
N ALA A 51 -15.56 -2.31 -0.43
CA ALA A 51 -15.18 -2.82 0.88
C ALA A 51 -16.37 -2.77 1.86
N ASP A 52 -16.25 -3.52 2.96
CA ASP A 52 -17.22 -3.49 4.05
C ASP A 52 -17.46 -2.03 4.53
N PRO A 53 -18.72 -1.61 4.79
CA PRO A 53 -19.02 -0.27 5.28
C PRO A 53 -18.23 0.15 6.53
N ASN A 54 -17.90 -0.79 7.42
CA ASN A 54 -17.09 -0.53 8.62
C ASN A 54 -15.61 -0.26 8.28
N VAL A 55 -15.12 -0.69 7.12
CA VAL A 55 -13.81 -0.30 6.60
C VAL A 55 -13.91 1.06 5.91
N LEU A 56 -14.96 1.30 5.13
CA LEU A 56 -15.16 2.55 4.40
C LEU A 56 -15.26 3.78 5.31
N VAL A 57 -15.86 3.65 6.51
CA VAL A 57 -15.95 4.75 7.47
C VAL A 57 -14.58 5.19 8.03
N LEU A 58 -13.55 4.34 7.87
CA LEU A 58 -12.17 4.65 8.28
C LEU A 58 -11.33 5.25 7.13
N CYS A 59 -11.91 5.38 5.94
CA CYS A 59 -11.19 5.79 4.73
C CYS A 59 -11.42 7.29 4.44
N ASP A 60 -10.34 8.05 4.28
CA ASP A 60 -10.43 9.45 3.83
C ASP A 60 -10.77 9.55 2.33
N MET A 61 -10.33 8.54 1.56
CA MET A 61 -10.54 8.43 0.12
C MET A 61 -11.10 7.06 -0.22
N VAL A 62 -11.90 6.99 -1.28
CA VAL A 62 -12.51 5.74 -1.75
C VAL A 62 -12.33 5.65 -3.27
N SER A 63 -11.92 4.50 -3.77
CA SER A 63 -11.75 4.26 -5.21
C SER A 63 -12.15 2.83 -5.58
N SER A 64 -12.82 2.66 -6.72
CA SER A 64 -13.04 1.31 -7.29
C SER A 64 -11.75 0.66 -7.76
N GLU A 65 -10.72 1.46 -8.07
CA GLU A 65 -9.45 0.99 -8.63
C GLU A 65 -8.47 0.48 -7.58
N LEU A 66 -8.78 0.62 -6.28
CA LEU A 66 -7.98 0.05 -5.21
C LEU A 66 -8.24 -1.46 -5.10
N LYS A 67 -7.82 -2.23 -6.11
CA LYS A 67 -8.08 -3.68 -6.23
C LYS A 67 -6.83 -4.45 -5.83
N PHE A 68 -6.87 -5.07 -4.66
CA PHE A 68 -5.87 -6.01 -4.20
C PHE A 68 -6.54 -7.02 -3.26
N ASP A 69 -6.07 -8.28 -3.23
CA ASP A 69 -6.61 -9.31 -2.36
C ASP A 69 -5.57 -10.01 -1.47
N GLY A 70 -4.33 -9.53 -1.50
CA GLY A 70 -3.21 -10.04 -0.71
C GLY A 70 -2.20 -10.90 -1.48
N ASP A 71 -2.50 -11.36 -2.70
CA ASP A 71 -1.48 -11.87 -3.62
C ASP A 71 -1.13 -10.90 -4.76
N ASP A 72 -1.83 -9.77 -4.83
CA ASP A 72 -1.53 -8.66 -5.73
C ASP A 72 -0.41 -7.75 -5.20
N ALA A 73 0.51 -7.35 -6.07
CA ALA A 73 1.55 -6.39 -5.72
C ALA A 73 0.97 -4.96 -5.69
N VAL A 74 1.39 -4.15 -4.71
CA VAL A 74 0.96 -2.76 -4.57
C VAL A 74 2.17 -1.86 -4.51
N GLY A 75 2.21 -0.85 -5.38
CA GLY A 75 3.26 0.16 -5.42
C GLY A 75 2.74 1.57 -5.10
N LEU A 76 3.52 2.34 -4.35
CA LEU A 76 3.37 3.78 -4.23
C LEU A 76 4.33 4.47 -5.19
N TYR A 77 3.77 5.35 -6.02
CA TYR A 77 4.50 6.09 -7.04
C TYR A 77 4.48 7.58 -6.72
N LYS A 78 5.58 8.27 -7.06
CA LYS A 78 5.68 9.73 -7.06
C LYS A 78 6.21 10.19 -8.40
N ASN A 79 5.47 11.05 -9.12
CA ASN A 79 5.80 11.48 -10.48
C ASN A 79 6.14 10.28 -11.40
N ASP A 80 5.32 9.24 -11.32
CA ASP A 80 5.49 7.94 -12.01
C ASP A 80 6.74 7.13 -11.68
N VAL A 81 7.54 7.54 -10.69
CA VAL A 81 8.64 6.75 -10.14
C VAL A 81 8.14 5.91 -8.97
N LEU A 82 8.37 4.59 -9.00
CA LEU A 82 8.10 3.70 -7.88
C LEU A 82 8.99 4.10 -6.70
N ILE A 83 8.38 4.39 -5.55
CA ILE A 83 9.12 4.76 -4.33
C ILE A 83 8.96 3.74 -3.21
N ASP A 84 7.82 3.04 -3.14
CA ASP A 84 7.53 2.06 -2.09
C ASP A 84 6.69 0.90 -2.63
N MET A 85 6.77 -0.28 -2.01
CA MET A 85 5.97 -1.43 -2.45
C MET A 85 5.69 -2.49 -1.39
N ILE A 86 4.60 -3.22 -1.61
CA ILE A 86 4.23 -4.49 -0.98
C ILE A 86 4.10 -5.54 -2.08
N GLY A 87 4.80 -6.67 -1.94
CA GLY A 87 4.88 -7.70 -2.98
C GLY A 87 5.81 -7.32 -4.13
N GLU A 88 6.00 -8.25 -5.07
CA GLU A 88 6.88 -8.09 -6.23
C GLU A 88 6.06 -7.98 -7.52
N ILE A 89 6.19 -6.84 -8.20
CA ILE A 89 5.45 -6.55 -9.44
C ILE A 89 5.86 -7.57 -10.52
N GLY A 90 4.87 -8.18 -11.17
CA GLY A 90 5.09 -9.20 -12.20
C GLY A 90 5.26 -10.63 -11.65
N VAL A 91 5.19 -10.81 -10.33
CA VAL A 91 5.31 -12.12 -9.67
C VAL A 91 3.96 -12.52 -9.07
N ASN A 92 3.60 -13.79 -9.24
CA ASN A 92 2.48 -14.41 -8.54
C ASN A 92 3.04 -15.23 -7.35
N PRO A 93 2.78 -14.84 -6.09
CA PRO A 93 3.27 -15.53 -4.90
C PRO A 93 2.44 -16.78 -4.54
N GLY A 94 1.41 -17.09 -5.33
CA GLY A 94 0.39 -18.08 -5.01
C GLY A 94 -0.67 -17.54 -4.06
N ASN A 95 -1.66 -18.39 -3.75
CA ASN A 95 -2.86 -17.97 -3.03
C ASN A 95 -2.64 -17.59 -1.55
N THR A 96 -1.43 -17.73 -1.01
CA THR A 96 -1.09 -17.28 0.34
C THR A 96 -0.56 -15.85 0.38
N GLY A 97 -0.19 -15.27 -0.76
CA GLY A 97 0.58 -14.03 -0.80
C GLY A 97 2.05 -14.23 -0.41
N TRP A 98 2.80 -13.13 -0.31
CA TRP A 98 4.19 -13.16 0.11
C TRP A 98 4.30 -13.38 1.62
N GLN A 99 5.26 -14.20 2.05
CA GLN A 99 5.61 -14.31 3.46
C GLN A 99 6.24 -12.99 3.93
N VAL A 100 5.74 -12.47 5.04
CA VAL A 100 6.23 -11.24 5.68
C VAL A 100 6.35 -11.56 7.18
N GLY A 101 7.56 -11.46 7.73
CA GLY A 101 7.81 -11.86 9.12
C GLY A 101 7.25 -13.26 9.45
N THR A 102 6.32 -13.32 10.41
CA THR A 102 5.68 -14.56 10.87
C THR A 102 4.34 -14.87 10.18
N GLY A 103 3.90 -14.06 9.22
CA GLY A 103 2.64 -14.26 8.48
C GLY A 103 2.78 -13.94 7.01
N PHE A 104 1.71 -13.43 6.40
CA PHE A 104 1.63 -13.24 4.95
C PHE A 104 0.92 -11.94 4.58
N THR A 105 1.07 -11.48 3.33
CA THR A 105 0.32 -10.34 2.81
C THR A 105 -1.19 -10.61 2.70
N LYS A 106 -1.61 -11.86 2.55
CA LYS A 106 -3.03 -12.25 2.54
C LYS A 106 -3.55 -12.45 3.96
N ASN A 107 -4.77 -11.98 4.20
CA ASN A 107 -5.51 -12.11 5.46
C ASN A 107 -4.76 -11.66 6.72
N ASN A 108 -3.88 -10.65 6.58
CA ASN A 108 -3.23 -10.00 7.72
C ASN A 108 -3.11 -8.49 7.46
N THR A 109 -3.07 -7.73 8.55
CA THR A 109 -2.75 -6.31 8.51
C THR A 109 -1.24 -6.15 8.59
N LEU A 110 -0.66 -5.56 7.54
CA LEU A 110 0.74 -5.14 7.54
C LEU A 110 0.86 -3.71 8.02
N ARG A 111 1.73 -3.46 9.00
CA ARG A 111 2.04 -2.13 9.50
C ARG A 111 3.52 -1.88 9.41
N ARG A 112 3.93 -0.73 8.86
CA ARG A 112 5.35 -0.40 8.74
C ARG A 112 6.01 -0.36 10.12
N GLY A 113 7.18 -0.99 10.24
CA GLY A 113 8.00 -0.98 11.45
C GLY A 113 8.40 0.45 11.83
N TYR A 114 8.48 0.70 13.14
CA TYR A 114 8.71 2.05 13.69
C TYR A 114 10.12 2.61 13.40
N ASP A 115 11.07 1.73 13.11
CA ASP A 115 12.47 2.03 12.81
C ASP A 115 12.70 2.37 11.33
N VAL A 116 11.71 2.12 10.46
CA VAL A 116 11.79 2.40 9.03
C VAL A 116 11.65 3.90 8.78
N ARG A 117 12.70 4.52 8.22
CA ARG A 117 12.81 5.98 8.04
C ARG A 117 12.45 6.49 6.64
N GLY A 118 12.09 5.61 5.71
CA GLY A 118 11.76 5.99 4.35
C GLY A 118 11.22 4.82 3.53
N PRO A 119 10.66 5.13 2.35
CA PRO A 119 10.11 4.13 1.45
C PRO A 119 11.25 3.39 0.72
N THR A 120 10.96 2.20 0.17
CA THR A 120 11.90 1.46 -0.67
C THR A 120 11.21 0.81 -1.86
N ALA A 121 11.77 1.00 -3.06
CA ALA A 121 11.27 0.42 -4.30
C ALA A 121 11.75 -1.03 -4.55
N TYR A 122 12.35 -1.67 -3.53
CA TYR A 122 12.87 -3.03 -3.63
C TYR A 122 12.16 -3.95 -2.64
N TRP A 123 11.37 -4.89 -3.16
CA TRP A 123 10.63 -5.83 -2.32
C TRP A 123 11.54 -6.68 -1.42
N THR A 124 12.72 -7.06 -1.91
CA THR A 124 13.73 -7.80 -1.14
C THR A 124 14.19 -7.07 0.13
N ILE A 125 14.01 -5.75 0.19
CA ILE A 125 14.26 -4.93 1.38
C ILE A 125 12.93 -4.66 2.11
N SER A 126 11.88 -4.24 1.39
CA SER A 126 10.58 -3.87 1.97
C SER A 126 9.96 -5.03 2.77
N VAL A 127 10.14 -6.28 2.34
CA VAL A 127 9.59 -7.46 3.02
C VAL A 127 10.02 -7.58 4.50
N LEU A 128 11.16 -7.00 4.88
CA LEU A 128 11.68 -7.02 6.24
C LEU A 128 11.22 -5.82 7.09
N GLN A 129 10.41 -4.92 6.54
CA GLN A 129 10.08 -3.63 7.12
C GLN A 129 8.65 -3.54 7.68
N TRP A 130 7.95 -4.68 7.80
CA TRP A 130 6.56 -4.74 8.20
C TRP A 130 6.35 -5.61 9.44
N ASP A 131 5.63 -5.08 10.42
CA ASP A 131 4.97 -5.86 11.44
C ASP A 131 3.74 -6.55 10.83
N VAL A 132 3.52 -7.82 11.20
CA VAL A 132 2.32 -8.56 10.81
C VAL A 132 1.37 -8.67 11.99
N LEU A 133 0.14 -8.21 11.79
CA LEU A 133 -0.93 -8.23 12.77
C LEU A 133 -2.10 -9.06 12.21
N PRO A 134 -2.85 -9.77 13.07
CA PRO A 134 -4.09 -10.40 12.65
C PRO A 134 -5.03 -9.37 12.00
N ASP A 135 -5.82 -9.82 11.02
CA ASP A 135 -6.86 -8.98 10.43
C ASP A 135 -7.86 -8.48 11.48
N ARG A 136 -8.30 -7.24 11.28
CA ARG A 136 -9.25 -6.54 12.13
C ARG A 136 -10.69 -6.83 11.73
#